data_AF-A0A524LQA2-F1
#
_entry.id   AF-A0A524LQA2-F1
#
_cell.length_a   1.000
_cell.length_b   1.000
_cell.length_c   1.000
_cell.angle_alpha   90.00
_cell.angle_beta   90.00
_cell.angle_gamma   90.00
#
_symmetry.space_group_name_H-M   'P 1'
#
loop_
_entity.id
_entity.type
_entity.pdbx_description
1 polymer ?
#
loop_
_entity_poly.entity_id
_entity_poly.type
_entity_poly.pdbx_seq_one_letter_code
_entity_poly.pdbx_strand_id
1 'polypeptide(L)'
;MVKMMTPWNAIPLTNLIVQIIKKRRGVILDDELIRALKKEMGTEPSDAELNSALLKLEINGLVHVGQITKTKRRIEVISEGTEFLAVDED
;
A
#
# COMPACT_ATOMS: atom_id res chain seq x y z
N MET A 1 16.35 -22.93 4.63
CA MET A 1 14.97 -23.42 4.59
C MET A 1 14.17 -22.53 3.66
N VAL A 2 13.77 -23.02 2.50
CA VAL A 2 12.83 -22.33 1.62
C VAL A 2 11.43 -22.71 2.09
N LYS A 3 10.66 -21.74 2.57
CA LYS A 3 9.27 -21.96 2.97
C LYS A 3 8.46 -22.17 1.69
N MET A 4 8.04 -23.40 1.43
CA MET A 4 7.14 -23.73 0.33
C MET A 4 5.85 -22.92 0.51
N MET A 5 5.57 -22.01 -0.41
CA MET A 5 4.32 -21.25 -0.46
C MET A 5 3.21 -22.20 -0.88
N THR A 6 2.38 -22.63 0.07
CA THR A 6 1.18 -23.39 -0.20
C THR A 6 0.17 -22.49 -0.94
N PRO A 7 -0.39 -22.90 -2.09
CA PRO A 7 -1.24 -22.03 -2.94
C PRO A 7 -2.62 -21.69 -2.35
N TRP A 8 -2.96 -22.23 -1.18
CA TRP A 8 -4.28 -22.12 -0.56
C TRP A 8 -4.45 -20.89 0.35
N ASN A 9 -3.46 -20.00 0.45
CA ASN A 9 -3.56 -18.80 1.30
C ASN A 9 -2.79 -17.57 0.77
N ALA A 10 -2.59 -17.48 -0.55
CA ALA A 10 -1.96 -16.30 -1.16
C ALA A 10 -2.92 -15.10 -1.09
N ILE A 11 -2.84 -14.33 0.00
CA ILE A 11 -3.51 -13.04 0.10
C ILE A 11 -2.95 -12.16 -1.02
N PRO A 12 -3.79 -11.60 -1.91
CA PRO A 12 -3.32 -10.67 -2.94
C PRO A 12 -2.55 -9.50 -2.32
N LEU A 13 -1.47 -9.05 -2.97
CA LEU A 13 -0.63 -7.95 -2.48
C LEU A 13 -1.45 -6.70 -2.12
N THR A 14 -2.47 -6.38 -2.93
CA THR A 14 -3.42 -5.28 -2.68
C THR A 14 -4.12 -5.41 -1.33
N ASN A 15 -4.56 -6.62 -0.97
CA ASN A 15 -5.26 -6.87 0.28
C ASN A 15 -4.31 -6.74 1.47
N LEU A 16 -3.09 -7.26 1.33
CA LEU A 16 -2.07 -7.16 2.37
C LEU A 16 -1.67 -5.70 2.63
N ILE A 17 -1.48 -4.90 1.58
CA ILE A 17 -1.20 -3.46 1.68
C ILE A 17 -2.28 -2.75 2.51
N VAL A 18 -3.57 -2.91 2.15
CA VAL A 18 -4.68 -2.29 2.88
C VAL A 18 -4.73 -2.74 4.34
N GLN A 19 -4.51 -4.03 4.61
CA GLN A 19 -4.47 -4.55 5.98
C GLN A 19 -3.33 -3.94 6.81
N ILE A 20 -2.13 -3.82 6.24
CA ILE A 20 -0.98 -3.20 6.90
C ILE A 20 -1.29 -1.72 7.23
N ILE A 21 -1.81 -0.97 6.27
CA ILE A 21 -2.12 0.46 6.47
C ILE A 21 -3.20 0.63 7.55
N LYS A 22 -4.28 -0.18 7.51
CA LYS A 22 -5.32 -0.17 8.55
C LYS A 22 -4.76 -0.47 9.96
N LYS A 23 -3.87 -1.46 10.09
CA LYS A 23 -3.19 -1.77 11.36
C LYS A 23 -2.34 -0.60 11.87
N ARG A 24 -1.89 0.29 10.99
CA ARG A 24 -1.12 1.50 11.30
C ARG A 24 -1.98 2.77 11.41
N ARG A 25 -3.25 2.64 11.80
CA ARG A 25 -4.19 3.77 11.94
C ARG A 25 -4.52 4.48 10.62
N GLY A 26 -4.44 3.76 9.51
CA GLY A 26 -4.92 4.25 8.21
C GLY A 26 -3.91 5.07 7.40
N VAL A 27 -2.68 5.27 7.89
CA VAL A 27 -1.62 6.00 7.17
C VAL A 27 -0.26 5.33 7.37
N ILE A 28 0.58 5.35 6.33
CA ILE A 28 1.95 4.83 6.39
C ILE A 28 2.86 5.56 5.40
N LEU A 29 4.16 5.57 5.67
CA LEU A 29 5.17 5.99 4.69
C LEU A 29 5.62 4.83 3.82
N ASP A 30 6.05 5.13 2.59
CA ASP A 30 6.46 4.13 1.60
C ASP A 30 7.55 3.17 2.11
N ASP A 31 8.59 3.71 2.74
CA ASP A 31 9.69 2.93 3.31
C ASP A 31 9.25 2.03 4.48
N GLU A 32 8.27 2.50 5.26
CA GLU A 32 7.66 1.70 6.33
C GLU A 32 6.74 0.61 5.80
N LEU A 33 6.02 0.87 4.70
CA LEU A 33 5.18 -0.10 4.02
C LEU A 33 6.02 -1.23 3.44
N ILE A 34 7.11 -0.91 2.75
CA ILE A 34 8.07 -1.88 2.21
C ILE A 34 8.62 -2.79 3.32
N ARG A 35 9.06 -2.21 4.44
CA ARG A 35 9.55 -2.98 5.60
C ARG A 35 8.47 -3.90 6.18
N ALA A 36 7.23 -3.44 6.26
CA ALA A 36 6.12 -4.25 6.74
C ALA A 36 5.78 -5.40 5.79
N LEU A 37 5.73 -5.14 4.48
CA LEU A 37 5.51 -6.16 3.45
C LEU A 37 6.57 -7.25 3.49
N LYS A 38 7.85 -6.86 3.59
CA LYS A 38 8.97 -7.79 3.74
C LYS A 38 8.84 -8.69 4.97
N LYS A 39 8.37 -8.13 6.08
CA LYS A 39 8.14 -8.89 7.32
C LYS A 39 7.01 -9.92 7.18
N GLU A 40 5.92 -9.56 6.50
CA GLU A 40 4.75 -10.43 6.33
C GLU A 40 4.97 -11.50 5.24
N MET A 41 5.62 -11.15 4.14
CA MET A 41 5.83 -12.04 2.99
C MET A 41 7.14 -12.84 3.06
N GLY A 42 8.09 -12.42 3.90
CA GLY A 42 9.46 -12.97 3.95
C GLY A 42 10.36 -12.49 2.80
N THR A 43 9.81 -11.79 1.81
CA THR A 43 10.54 -11.12 0.73
C THR A 43 9.94 -9.75 0.46
N GLU A 44 10.76 -8.87 -0.09
CA GLU A 44 10.35 -7.55 -0.55
C GLU A 44 9.75 -7.66 -1.96
N PRO A 45 8.58 -7.06 -2.25
CA PRO A 45 8.09 -6.96 -3.62
C PRO A 45 9.01 -6.03 -4.43
N SER A 46 9.07 -6.24 -5.74
CA SER A 46 9.73 -5.29 -6.63
C SER A 46 8.97 -3.95 -6.65
N ASP A 47 9.68 -2.88 -7.02
CA ASP A 47 9.07 -1.55 -7.18
C ASP A 47 7.90 -1.59 -8.18
N ALA A 48 8.03 -2.35 -9.27
CA ALA A 48 6.97 -2.51 -10.27
C ALA A 48 5.71 -3.19 -9.69
N GLU A 49 5.88 -4.24 -8.89
CA GLU A 49 4.76 -4.93 -8.22
C GLU A 49 4.07 -4.01 -7.20
N LEU A 50 4.86 -3.32 -6.37
CA LEU A 50 4.34 -2.39 -5.37
C LEU A 50 3.60 -1.23 -6.04
N ASN A 51 4.20 -0.60 -7.05
CA ASN A 51 3.59 0.51 -7.78
C ASN A 51 2.30 0.09 -8.50
N SER A 52 2.29 -1.09 -9.13
CA SER A 52 1.08 -1.61 -9.79
C SER A 52 -0.03 -1.90 -8.79
N ALA A 53 0.30 -2.44 -7.61
CA ALA A 53 -0.67 -2.70 -6.57
C ALA A 53 -1.23 -1.41 -5.95
N LEU A 54 -0.38 -0.42 -5.67
CA LEU A 54 -0.79 0.89 -5.17
C LEU A 54 -1.65 1.65 -6.19
N LEU A 55 -1.25 1.68 -7.46
CA LEU A 55 -2.04 2.27 -8.54
C LEU A 55 -3.43 1.63 -8.64
N LYS A 56 -3.50 0.29 -8.57
CA LYS A 56 -4.78 -0.41 -8.57
C LYS A 56 -5.63 -0.04 -7.37
N LEU A 57 -5.06 0.07 -6.18
CA LEU A 57 -5.81 0.47 -4.98
C LEU A 57 -6.30 1.92 -5.08
N GLU A 58 -5.50 2.82 -5.64
CA GLU A 58 -5.83 4.24 -5.80
C GLU A 58 -6.95 4.46 -6.82
N ILE A 59 -6.87 3.81 -7.99
CA ILE A 59 -7.96 3.83 -9.00
C ILE A 59 -9.28 3.32 -8.42
N ASN A 60 -9.22 2.31 -7.53
CA ASN A 60 -10.42 1.76 -6.87
C ASN A 60 -10.88 2.59 -5.66
N GLY A 61 -10.26 3.73 -5.36
CA GLY A 61 -10.64 4.59 -4.24
C GLY A 61 -10.42 3.93 -2.87
N LEU A 62 -9.50 2.98 -2.76
CA LEU A 62 -9.20 2.28 -1.49
C LEU A 62 -8.05 2.93 -0.74
N VAL A 63 -7.12 3.54 -1.46
CA VAL A 63 -6.00 4.31 -0.89
C VAL A 63 -5.79 5.60 -1.64
N HIS A 64 -5.11 6.55 -1.02
CA HIS A 64 -4.52 7.72 -1.65
C HIS A 64 -3.00 7.67 -1.49
N VAL A 65 -2.25 7.97 -2.56
CA VAL A 65 -0.79 8.02 -2.57
C VAL A 65 -0.33 9.46 -2.80
N GLY A 66 0.01 10.15 -1.71
CA GLY A 66 0.50 11.52 -1.75
C GLY A 66 2.02 11.61 -1.81
N GLN A 67 2.57 12.47 -2.66
CA GLN A 67 4.01 12.74 -2.70
C GLN A 67 4.41 13.71 -1.58
N ILE A 68 5.42 13.35 -0.78
CA ILE A 68 6.04 14.25 0.22
C ILE A 68 7.32 14.86 -0.37
N THR A 69 8.16 14.04 -1.01
CA THR A 69 9.36 14.46 -1.73
C THR A 69 9.53 13.62 -2.99
N LYS A 70 10.56 13.89 -3.81
CA LYS A 70 10.89 13.08 -5.00
C LYS A 70 11.03 11.57 -4.70
N THR A 71 11.38 11.19 -3.48
CA THR A 71 11.66 9.79 -3.11
C THR A 71 10.79 9.29 -1.94
N LYS A 72 9.85 10.10 -1.45
CA LYS A 72 9.05 9.75 -0.27
C LYS A 72 7.57 9.99 -0.52
N ARG A 73 6.76 8.96 -0.27
CA ARG A 73 5.31 8.97 -0.43
C ARG A 73 4.62 8.69 0.91
N ARG A 74 3.46 9.30 1.09
CA ARG A 74 2.48 9.00 2.13
C ARG A 74 1.38 8.16 1.50
N ILE A 75 1.01 7.04 2.12
CA ILE A 75 -0.07 6.17 1.65
C ILE A 75 -1.12 6.10 2.74
N GLU A 76 -2.36 6.43 2.38
CA GLU A 76 -3.50 6.52 3.30
C GLU A 76 -4.66 5.65 2.80
N VAL A 77 -5.36 4.96 3.69
CA VAL A 77 -6.62 4.30 3.33
C VAL A 77 -7.73 5.34 3.28
N ILE A 78 -8.55 5.28 2.24
CA ILE A 78 -9.73 6.12 2.10
C ILE A 78 -10.84 5.53 2.98
N SER A 79 -11.40 6.33 3.89
CA SER A 79 -12.52 5.97 4.75
C SER A 79 -13.78 6.75 4.38
N GLU A 80 -14.97 6.21 4.68
CA GLU A 80 -16.23 6.95 4.52
C GLU A 80 -16.17 8.23 5.37
N GLY A 81 -16.25 9.39 4.72
CA GLY A 81 -16.09 10.72 5.33
C GLY A 81 -14.75 11.41 5.00
N THR A 82 -13.83 10.75 4.30
CA THR A 82 -12.63 11.41 3.75
C THR A 82 -12.96 12.06 2.41
N GLU A 83 -13.45 13.30 2.43
CA GLU A 83 -13.49 14.15 1.24
C GLU A 83 -12.06 14.53 0.86
N PHE A 84 -11.50 13.86 -0.16
CA PHE A 84 -10.35 14.42 -0.86
C PHE A 84 -10.89 15.52 -1.76
N LEU A 85 -10.88 16.76 -1.27
CA LEU A 85 -11.02 17.93 -2.11
C LEU A 85 -9.86 17.88 -3.11
N ALA A 86 -10.13 17.40 -4.32
CA ALA A 86 -9.32 17.70 -5.47
C ALA A 86 -9.41 19.21 -5.64
N VAL A 87 -8.51 19.93 -4.99
CA VAL A 87 -8.24 21.32 -5.34
C VAL A 87 -7.49 21.22 -6.66
N ASP A 88 -8.24 21.32 -7.76
CA ASP A 88 -7.66 21.72 -9.04
C ASP A 88 -6.99 23.08 -8.79
N GLU A 89 -5.67 23.10 -8.69
CA GLU A 89 -4.89 24.34 -8.77
C GLU A 89 -4.61 24.65 -10.25
N ASP A 90 -5.32 25.66 -10.76
CA ASP A 90 -5.16 26.47 -12.00
C ASP A 90 -4.43 25.89 -13.24
#